data_AF-A0A7S2UVZ0-F1
#
_entry.id   AF-A0A7S2UVZ0-F1
#
_cell.length_a   1.000
_cell.length_b   1.000
_cell.length_c   1.000
_cell.angle_alpha   90.00
_cell.angle_beta   90.00
_cell.angle_gamma   90.00
#
_symmetry.space_group_name_H-M   'P 1'
#
loop_
_entity.id
_entity.type
_entity.pdbx_description
1 polymer ?
#
loop_
_entity_poly.entity_id
_entity_poly.type
_entity_poly.pdbx_seq_one_letter_code
_entity_poly.pdbx_strand_id
1 'polypeptide(L)'
;GKAKKLDETVSRALTVRPVLKFANKKFVCWMDSTKTKEGQAVMNKFGGGGRASRQFPLLALVHTSAKNNKRTLISRHHLNPPPSPPQLLNWLNQTLLNHQGLLEEDKRQQDMIRSELMLRKEQENDLQQAFKDDAKREVEDAEKA
;
A
#
# COMPACT_ATOMS: atom_id res chain seq x y z
N GLY A 1 13.17 28.36 -14.07
CA GLY A 1 12.23 29.35 -13.51
C GLY A 1 10.90 28.76 -13.06
N LYS A 2 10.13 28.09 -13.93
CA LYS A 2 8.74 27.66 -13.64
C LYS A 2 8.60 26.26 -13.02
N ALA A 3 9.43 25.30 -13.43
CA ALA A 3 9.37 23.92 -12.92
C ALA A 3 9.74 23.79 -11.42
N LYS A 4 10.76 24.51 -10.95
CA LYS A 4 11.13 24.54 -9.52
C LYS A 4 10.00 25.09 -8.63
N LYS A 5 9.31 26.16 -9.06
CA LYS A 5 8.16 26.73 -8.33
C LYS A 5 6.96 25.77 -8.28
N LEU A 6 6.75 24.99 -9.35
CA LEU A 6 5.68 23.98 -9.41
C LEU A 6 5.96 22.83 -8.43
N ASP A 7 7.19 22.34 -8.40
CA ASP A 7 7.66 21.30 -7.48
C ASP A 7 7.50 21.72 -6.01
N GLU A 8 7.92 22.95 -5.68
CA GLU A 8 7.74 23.54 -4.35
C GLU A 8 6.27 23.73 -3.97
N THR A 9 5.41 24.13 -4.91
CA THR A 9 3.97 24.36 -4.64
C THR A 9 3.23 23.05 -4.42
N VAL A 10 3.56 22.01 -5.21
CA VAL A 10 2.97 20.68 -5.08
C VAL A 10 3.45 19.99 -3.81
N SER A 11 4.75 20.10 -3.50
CA SER A 11 5.30 19.65 -2.22
C SER A 11 4.61 20.36 -1.04
N ARG A 12 4.38 21.68 -1.11
CA ARG A 12 3.63 22.43 -0.10
C ARG A 12 2.19 21.94 0.04
N ALA A 13 1.46 21.76 -1.06
CA ALA A 13 0.07 21.29 -1.03
C ALA A 13 -0.05 19.87 -0.41
N LEU A 14 0.88 18.98 -0.73
CA LEU A 14 0.96 17.61 -0.19
C LEU A 14 1.40 17.57 1.27
N THR A 15 2.19 18.56 1.72
CA THR A 15 2.69 18.67 3.10
C THR A 15 1.81 19.51 4.02
N VAL A 16 0.70 20.06 3.52
CA VAL A 16 -0.31 20.73 4.37
C VAL A 16 -0.83 19.74 5.42
N ARG A 17 -0.74 20.10 6.70
CA ARG A 17 -0.94 19.19 7.84
C ARG A 17 -2.23 18.36 7.78
N PRO A 18 -3.40 18.91 7.44
CA PRO A 18 -4.62 18.12 7.20
C PRO A 18 -4.48 17.06 6.11
N VAL A 19 -3.90 17.41 4.96
CA VAL A 19 -3.67 16.50 3.83
C VAL A 19 -2.72 15.39 4.26
N LEU A 20 -1.58 15.74 4.84
CA LEU A 20 -0.56 14.79 5.25
C LEU A 20 -1.09 13.82 6.32
N LYS A 21 -1.80 14.33 7.33
CA LYS A 21 -2.42 13.51 8.39
C LYS A 21 -3.46 12.57 7.82
N PHE A 22 -4.27 13.03 6.87
CA PHE A 22 -5.28 12.20 6.22
C PHE A 22 -4.65 11.12 5.35
N ALA A 23 -3.71 11.52 4.48
CA ALA A 23 -3.02 10.63 3.56
C ALA A 23 -2.27 9.54 4.32
N ASN A 24 -1.45 9.89 5.31
CA ASN A 24 -0.70 8.90 6.12
C ASN A 24 -1.59 7.99 6.96
N LYS A 25 -2.81 8.43 7.32
CA LYS A 25 -3.76 7.60 8.07
C LYS A 25 -4.47 6.57 7.18
N LYS A 26 -4.69 6.89 5.91
CA LYS A 26 -5.56 6.11 5.01
C LYS A 26 -4.81 5.43 3.86
N PHE A 27 -3.61 5.87 3.54
CA PHE A 27 -2.83 5.42 2.39
C PHE A 27 -1.39 5.16 2.79
N VAL A 28 -0.75 4.24 2.06
CA VAL A 28 0.70 4.14 2.03
C VAL A 28 1.20 5.17 1.02
N CYS A 29 1.86 6.22 1.50
CA CYS A 29 2.37 7.28 0.64
C CYS A 29 3.78 6.94 0.15
N TRP A 30 3.97 7.00 -1.17
CA TRP A 30 5.28 6.88 -1.79
C TRP A 30 5.49 8.04 -2.75
N MET A 31 6.67 8.65 -2.71
CA MET A 31 7.09 9.70 -3.64
C MET A 31 8.34 9.22 -4.35
N ASP A 32 8.33 9.37 -5.67
CA ASP A 32 9.47 9.03 -6.50
C ASP A 32 9.79 10.20 -7.43
N SER A 33 11.08 10.44 -7.66
CA SER A 33 11.53 11.53 -8.52
C SER A 33 11.53 11.07 -9.96
N THR A 34 11.19 11.94 -10.90
CA THR A 34 11.38 11.66 -12.34
C THR A 34 12.86 11.49 -12.74
N LYS A 35 13.79 11.62 -11.79
CA LYS A 35 15.23 11.38 -11.98
C LYS A 35 15.65 9.95 -11.65
N THR A 36 14.81 9.16 -11.00
CA THR A 36 15.06 7.73 -10.75
C THR A 36 14.65 6.91 -11.98
N LYS A 37 15.16 5.68 -12.10
CA LYS A 37 14.82 4.78 -13.22
C LYS A 37 13.34 4.42 -13.18
N GLU A 38 12.81 4.25 -11.98
CA GLU A 38 11.42 3.93 -11.67
C GLU A 38 10.51 5.12 -12.03
N GLY A 39 10.87 6.33 -11.60
CA GLY A 39 10.18 7.56 -11.99
C GLY A 39 10.20 7.81 -13.50
N GLN A 40 11.32 7.52 -14.18
CA GLN A 40 11.41 7.58 -15.65
C GLN A 40 10.54 6.52 -16.33
N ALA A 41 10.49 5.29 -15.80
CA ALA A 41 9.63 4.24 -16.35
C ALA A 41 8.15 4.63 -16.25
N VAL A 42 7.72 5.23 -15.13
CA VAL A 42 6.37 5.78 -14.95
C VAL A 42 6.13 6.94 -15.92
N MET A 43 7.06 7.88 -16.05
CA MET A 43 6.98 8.97 -17.04
C MET A 43 6.80 8.44 -18.48
N ASN A 44 7.55 7.42 -18.86
CA ASN A 44 7.53 6.87 -20.21
C ASN A 44 6.24 6.08 -20.49
N LYS A 45 5.76 5.31 -19.49
CA LYS A 45 4.54 4.52 -19.61
C LYS A 45 3.26 5.36 -19.59
N PHE A 46 3.25 6.43 -18.80
CA PHE A 46 2.03 7.22 -18.55
C PHE A 46 2.04 8.60 -19.19
N GLY A 47 3.21 9.12 -19.60
CA GLY A 47 3.37 10.46 -20.13
C GLY A 47 3.34 10.58 -21.66
N GLY A 48 3.38 9.46 -22.39
CA GLY A 48 3.42 9.42 -23.86
C GLY A 48 4.69 10.06 -24.44
N GLY A 49 5.36 9.39 -25.38
CA GLY A 49 6.60 9.89 -25.99
C GLY A 49 6.54 11.40 -26.29
N GLY A 50 7.41 12.18 -25.64
CA GLY A 50 7.57 13.62 -25.84
C GLY A 50 6.59 14.57 -25.11
N ARG A 51 5.44 14.12 -24.57
CA ARG A 51 4.45 14.99 -23.89
C ARG A 51 4.51 14.95 -22.35
N ALA A 52 5.35 14.08 -21.79
CA ALA A 52 5.43 13.78 -20.37
C ALA A 52 5.74 14.99 -19.46
N SER A 53 6.43 16.03 -19.96
CA SER A 53 6.81 17.19 -19.13
C SER A 53 5.65 18.09 -18.70
N ARG A 54 4.49 18.05 -19.40
CA ARG A 54 3.33 18.90 -19.08
C ARG A 54 2.38 18.29 -18.06
N GLN A 55 2.40 16.96 -17.93
CA GLN A 55 1.45 16.17 -17.15
C GLN A 55 1.95 15.80 -15.75
N PHE A 56 3.17 16.22 -15.42
CA PHE A 56 3.80 16.02 -14.12
C PHE A 56 3.90 17.34 -13.36
N PRO A 57 3.85 17.29 -12.01
CA PRO A 57 3.76 16.09 -11.18
C PRO A 57 2.36 15.44 -11.20
N LEU A 58 2.31 14.15 -10.87
CA LEU A 58 1.12 13.30 -10.96
C LEU A 58 0.88 12.60 -9.62
N LEU A 59 -0.38 12.58 -9.17
CA LEU A 59 -0.85 11.70 -8.13
C LEU A 59 -1.48 10.45 -8.77
N ALA A 60 -0.99 9.28 -8.39
CA ALA A 60 -1.55 8.00 -8.78
C ALA A 60 -1.94 7.21 -7.52
N LEU A 61 -3.18 6.72 -7.48
CA LEU A 61 -3.65 5.82 -6.43
C LEU A 61 -3.68 4.41 -6.98
N VAL A 62 -2.97 3.50 -6.32
CA VAL A 62 -2.78 2.13 -6.75
C VAL A 62 -3.32 1.20 -5.67
N HIS A 63 -4.06 0.19 -6.09
CA HIS A 63 -4.56 -0.86 -5.24
C HIS A 63 -3.90 -2.19 -5.59
N THR A 64 -3.52 -2.95 -4.55
CA THR A 64 -2.93 -4.27 -4.70
C THR A 64 -3.93 -5.28 -4.19
N SER A 65 -4.44 -6.14 -5.09
CA SER A 65 -5.46 -7.10 -4.68
C SER A 65 -4.91 -8.13 -3.71
N ALA A 66 -5.62 -8.37 -2.61
CA ALA A 66 -5.26 -9.41 -1.64
C ALA A 66 -5.28 -10.82 -2.24
N LYS A 67 -6.14 -11.06 -3.24
CA LYS A 67 -6.34 -12.39 -3.85
C LYS A 67 -5.17 -12.84 -4.72
N ASN A 68 -4.53 -11.93 -5.44
CA ASN A 68 -3.52 -12.28 -6.45
C ASN A 68 -2.31 -11.33 -6.49
N ASN A 69 -2.19 -10.41 -5.53
CA ASN A 69 -1.14 -9.39 -5.46
C ASN A 69 -1.01 -8.52 -6.72
N LYS A 70 -2.05 -8.48 -7.57
CA LYS A 70 -2.03 -7.67 -8.79
C LYS A 70 -2.24 -6.20 -8.43
N ARG A 71 -1.30 -5.37 -8.86
CA ARG A 71 -1.40 -3.91 -8.76
C ARG A 71 -2.27 -3.35 -9.87
N THR A 72 -3.25 -2.53 -9.50
CA THR A 72 -4.18 -1.87 -10.40
C THR A 72 -4.20 -0.38 -10.11
N LEU A 73 -4.09 0.43 -11.17
CA LEU A 73 -4.23 1.87 -11.06
C LEU A 73 -5.71 2.19 -10.88
N ILE A 74 -6.05 2.80 -9.75
CA ILE A 74 -7.42 3.16 -9.39
C ILE A 74 -7.77 4.53 -9.93
N SER A 75 -6.95 5.53 -9.60
CA SER A 75 -7.20 6.91 -10.02
C SER A 75 -5.91 7.65 -10.27
N ARG A 76 -6.03 8.69 -11.08
CA ARG A 76 -4.90 9.47 -11.59
C ARG A 76 -5.30 10.93 -11.66
N HIS A 77 -4.52 11.79 -11.02
CA HIS A 77 -4.75 13.23 -10.98
C HIS A 77 -3.49 14.00 -11.35
N HIS A 78 -3.59 14.84 -12.38
CA HIS A 78 -2.52 15.76 -12.72
C HIS A 78 -2.49 16.91 -11.72
N LEU A 79 -1.28 17.30 -11.31
CA LEU A 79 -1.06 18.37 -10.33
C LEU A 79 -0.57 19.66 -11.00
N ASN A 80 -0.87 19.82 -12.30
CA ASN A 80 -0.58 21.03 -13.05
C ASN A 80 -1.87 21.57 -13.71
N PRO A 81 -2.42 22.71 -13.25
CA PRO A 81 -1.91 23.55 -12.15
C PRO A 81 -1.98 22.82 -10.77
N PRO A 82 -1.21 23.26 -9.76
CA PRO A 82 -1.24 22.65 -8.43
C PRO A 82 -2.65 22.70 -7.82
N PRO A 83 -3.18 21.58 -7.32
CA PRO A 83 -4.48 21.59 -6.67
C PRO A 83 -4.40 22.33 -5.33
N SER A 84 -5.55 22.85 -4.91
CA SER A 84 -5.69 23.34 -3.54
C SER A 84 -5.72 22.16 -2.55
N PRO A 85 -5.30 22.35 -1.27
CA PRO A 85 -5.38 21.29 -0.26
C PRO A 85 -6.79 20.68 -0.09
N PRO A 86 -7.90 21.45 -0.11
CA PRO A 86 -9.26 20.88 -0.08
C PRO A 86 -9.59 20.03 -1.30
N GLN A 87 -9.14 20.43 -2.50
CA GLN A 87 -9.34 19.66 -3.72
C GLN A 87 -8.62 18.31 -3.64
N LEU A 88 -7.39 18.30 -3.12
CA LEU A 88 -6.61 17.09 -2.93
C LEU A 88 -7.26 16.14 -1.91
N LEU A 89 -7.73 16.66 -0.77
CA LEU A 89 -8.51 15.89 0.20
C LEU A 89 -9.78 15.31 -0.41
N ASN A 90 -10.49 16.09 -1.23
CA ASN A 90 -11.69 15.63 -1.91
C ASN A 90 -11.38 14.46 -2.85
N TRP A 91 -10.32 14.55 -3.67
CA TRP A 91 -9.91 13.45 -4.55
C TRP A 91 -9.59 12.17 -3.77
N LEU A 92 -8.83 12.28 -2.67
CA LEU A 92 -8.50 11.13 -1.83
C LEU A 92 -9.75 10.53 -1.17
N ASN A 93 -10.64 11.36 -0.61
CA ASN A 93 -11.89 10.92 0.00
C ASN A 93 -12.81 10.24 -1.01
N GLN A 94 -13.01 10.85 -2.18
CA GLN A 94 -13.83 10.28 -3.26
C GLN A 94 -13.30 8.94 -3.73
N THR A 95 -11.98 8.77 -3.80
CA THR A 95 -11.39 7.47 -4.16
C THR A 95 -11.71 6.40 -3.12
N LEU A 96 -11.65 6.72 -1.82
CA LEU A 96 -12.02 5.78 -0.76
C LEU A 96 -13.51 5.42 -0.81
N LEU A 97 -14.39 6.40 -1.05
CA LEU A 97 -15.83 6.16 -1.14
C LEU A 97 -16.19 5.29 -2.35
N ASN A 98 -15.66 5.63 -3.52
CA ASN A 98 -15.96 4.91 -4.77
C ASN A 98 -15.44 3.47 -4.77
N HIS A 99 -14.42 3.17 -3.96
CA HIS A 99 -13.81 1.84 -3.90
C HIS A 99 -13.92 1.21 -2.52
N GLN A 100 -14.81 1.71 -1.66
CA GLN A 100 -14.97 1.20 -0.31
C GLN A 100 -15.27 -0.30 -0.31
N GLY A 101 -16.22 -0.75 -1.15
CA GLY A 101 -16.58 -2.16 -1.24
C GLY A 101 -15.41 -3.06 -1.68
N LEU A 102 -14.56 -2.58 -2.60
CA LEU A 102 -13.35 -3.30 -3.00
C LEU A 102 -12.35 -3.42 -1.84
N LEU A 103 -12.16 -2.34 -1.08
CA LEU A 103 -11.25 -2.30 0.05
C LEU A 103 -11.74 -3.17 1.23
N GLU A 104 -13.04 -3.20 1.48
CA GLU A 104 -13.67 -4.04 2.51
C GLU A 104 -13.56 -5.52 2.16
N GLU A 105 -13.78 -5.88 0.88
CA GLU A 105 -13.59 -7.23 0.40
C GLU A 105 -12.16 -7.69 0.61
N ASP A 106 -11.19 -6.90 0.15
CA ASP A 106 -9.78 -7.25 0.26
C ASP A 106 -9.32 -7.32 1.71
N LYS A 107 -9.84 -6.46 2.59
CA LYS A 107 -9.60 -6.56 4.03
C LYS A 107 -10.11 -7.89 4.59
N ARG A 108 -11.33 -8.30 4.22
CA ARG A 108 -11.90 -9.59 4.64
C ARG A 108 -11.05 -10.76 4.15
N GLN A 109 -10.56 -10.71 2.91
CA GLN A 109 -9.65 -11.73 2.38
C GLN A 109 -8.33 -11.77 3.15
N GLN A 110 -7.74 -10.61 3.48
CA GLN A 110 -6.54 -10.53 4.30
C GLN A 110 -6.75 -11.09 5.71
N ASP A 111 -7.87 -10.76 6.35
CA ASP A 111 -8.21 -11.25 7.68
C ASP A 111 -8.39 -12.77 7.69
N MET A 112 -9.02 -13.33 6.65
CA MET A 112 -9.17 -14.79 6.46
C MET A 112 -7.81 -15.49 6.27
N ILE A 113 -6.96 -14.96 5.39
CA ILE A 113 -5.59 -15.49 5.19
C ILE A 113 -4.82 -15.44 6.51
N ARG A 114 -4.94 -14.34 7.26
CA ARG A 114 -4.28 -14.18 8.55
C ARG A 114 -4.78 -15.18 9.58
N SER A 115 -6.09 -15.45 9.65
CA SER A 115 -6.62 -16.44 10.58
C SER A 115 -6.14 -17.85 10.23
N GLU A 116 -6.08 -18.19 8.93
CA GLU A 116 -5.60 -19.49 8.49
C GLU A 116 -4.11 -19.69 8.84
N LEU A 117 -3.28 -18.66 8.64
CA LEU A 117 -1.88 -18.70 9.02
C LEU A 117 -1.67 -18.83 10.53
N MET A 118 -2.50 -18.16 11.34
CA MET A 118 -2.45 -18.31 12.80
C MET A 118 -2.83 -19.73 13.25
N LEU A 119 -3.90 -20.29 12.68
CA LEU A 119 -4.32 -21.66 12.97
C LEU A 119 -3.25 -22.69 12.61
N ARG A 120 -2.62 -22.55 11.44
CA ARG A 120 -1.52 -23.45 11.03
C ARG A 120 -0.34 -23.39 12.00
N LYS A 121 0.01 -22.18 12.46
CA LYS A 121 1.09 -21.98 13.43
C LYS A 121 0.74 -22.61 14.78
N GLU A 122 -0.51 -22.51 15.22
CA GLU A 122 -1.00 -23.16 16.44
C GLU A 122 -0.91 -24.68 16.33
N GLN A 123 -1.39 -25.25 15.23
CA GLN A 123 -1.28 -26.69 14.95
C GLN A 123 0.18 -27.18 14.92
N GLU A 124 1.08 -26.40 14.32
CA GLU A 124 2.50 -26.73 14.30
C GLU A 124 3.10 -26.74 15.72
N ASN A 125 2.76 -25.76 16.55
CA ASN A 125 3.22 -25.71 17.94
C ASN A 125 2.68 -26.88 18.76
N ASP A 126 1.40 -27.23 18.60
CA ASP A 126 0.77 -28.33 19.31
C ASP A 126 1.41 -29.67 18.95
N LEU A 127 1.71 -29.88 17.65
CA LEU A 127 2.43 -31.08 17.20
C LEU A 127 3.85 -31.14 17.76
N GLN A 128 4.59 -30.03 17.72
CA GLN A 128 5.94 -29.95 18.30
C GLN A 128 5.91 -30.23 19.81
N GLN A 129 4.87 -29.78 20.51
CA GLN A 129 4.71 -30.04 21.93
C GLN A 129 4.37 -31.52 22.19
N ALA A 130 3.46 -32.11 21.42
CA ALA A 130 3.12 -33.52 21.52
C ALA A 130 4.35 -34.43 21.33
N PHE A 131 5.21 -34.14 20.33
CA PHE A 131 6.47 -34.88 20.14
C PHE A 131 7.42 -34.77 21.33
N LYS A 132 7.50 -33.60 21.98
CA LYS A 132 8.31 -33.42 23.20
C LYS A 132 7.74 -34.20 24.37
N ASP A 133 6.41 -34.19 24.51
CA ASP A 133 5.72 -34.87 25.61
C ASP A 133 5.78 -36.40 25.45
N ASP A 134 5.76 -36.92 24.21
CA ASP A 134 5.97 -38.34 23.92
C ASP A 134 7.42 -38.75 24.19
N ALA A 135 8.41 -37.99 23.71
CA ALA A 135 9.82 -38.27 24.00
C ALA A 135 10.12 -38.24 25.50
N LYS A 136 9.50 -37.32 26.25
CA LYS A 136 9.63 -37.27 27.70
C LYS A 136 9.04 -38.50 28.38
N ARG A 137 7.88 -38.97 27.91
CA ARG A 137 7.23 -40.19 28.43
C ARG A 137 8.06 -41.44 28.18
N GLU A 138 8.65 -41.58 26.99
CA GLU A 138 9.53 -42.72 26.70
C GLU A 138 10.75 -42.78 27.63
N VAL A 139 11.35 -41.64 27.95
CA VAL A 139 12.46 -41.56 28.92
C VAL A 139 11.99 -41.94 30.32
N GLU A 140 10.87 -41.38 30.77
CA GLU A 140 10.31 -41.69 32.10
C GLU A 140 9.91 -43.17 32.26
N ASP A 141 9.41 -43.80 31.19
CA ASP A 141 9.05 -45.22 31.19
C ASP A 141 10.30 -46.11 31.18
N ALA A 142 11.35 -45.71 30.47
CA ALA A 142 12.63 -46.42 30.46
C ALA A 142 13.39 -46.33 31.79
N GLU A 143 13.26 -45.22 32.54
CA GLU A 143 13.86 -45.07 33.88
C GLU A 143 13.13 -45.89 34.96
N LYS A 144 11.87 -46.27 34.73
CA LYS A 144 11.05 -47.05 35.66
C LYS A 144 11.09 -48.56 35.40
N ALA A 145 11.62 -48.99 34.26
CA ALA A 145 11.77 -50.39 33.86
C ALA A 145 13.10 -50.98 34.37
#